data_AF-A0A2U3QQ36-F1
#
_entry.id   AF-A0A2U3QQ36-F1
#
_cell.length_a   1.000
_cell.length_b   1.000
_cell.length_c   1.000
_cell.angle_alpha   90.00
_cell.angle_beta   90.00
_cell.angle_gamma   90.00
#
_symmetry.space_group_name_H-M   'P 1'
#
loop_
_entity.id
_entity.type
_entity.pdbx_description
1 polymer ?
#
loop_
_entity_poly.entity_id
_entity_poly.type
_entity_poly.pdbx_seq_one_letter_code
_entity_poly.pdbx_strand_id
1 'polypeptide(L)'
;MITDTGYQGIQKIHNNSELPKKKSKKNPLTKNDKKNNLRLAGERVVNENVIGMLKRFKIIADKYRNRRKRFGLRFNLISNIYNFELL
;
A
#
# COMPACT_ATOMS: atom_id res chain seq x y z
N MET A 1 -3.10 -2.07 10.31
CA MET A 1 -2.40 -1.44 9.17
C MET A 1 -3.11 -1.87 7.89
N ILE A 2 -3.53 -0.90 7.08
CA ILE A 2 -4.21 -1.12 5.82
C ILE A 2 -3.15 -1.19 4.73
N THR A 3 -3.06 -2.32 4.04
CA THR A 3 -1.93 -2.60 3.15
C THR A 3 -2.42 -2.87 1.73
N ASP A 4 -1.60 -2.55 0.73
CA ASP A 4 -1.96 -2.87 -0.66
C ASP A 4 -2.11 -4.40 -0.87
N THR A 5 -2.93 -4.79 -1.84
CA THR A 5 -3.15 -6.22 -2.16
C THR A 5 -1.88 -6.96 -2.58
N GLY A 6 -0.85 -6.27 -3.07
CA GLY A 6 0.45 -6.83 -3.42
C GLY A 6 1.26 -7.33 -2.22
N TYR A 7 0.93 -6.90 -1.00
CA TYR A 7 1.58 -7.35 0.24
C TYR A 7 0.97 -8.66 0.78
N GLN A 8 0.62 -9.60 -0.10
CA GLN A 8 0.11 -10.90 0.33
C GLN A 8 1.12 -11.58 1.26
N GLY A 9 0.65 -12.04 2.42
CA GLY A 9 1.50 -12.68 3.42
C GLY A 9 2.16 -11.73 4.41
N ILE A 10 1.93 -10.40 4.32
CA ILE A 10 2.43 -9.44 5.31
C ILE A 10 1.91 -9.72 6.73
N GLN A 11 0.78 -10.41 6.83
CA GLN A 11 0.23 -10.91 8.11
C GLN A 11 1.22 -11.77 8.90
N LYS A 12 2.18 -12.44 8.24
CA LYS A 12 3.25 -13.23 8.90
C LYS A 12 4.29 -12.36 9.60
N ILE A 13 4.45 -11.11 9.15
CA ILE A 13 5.44 -10.16 9.66
C ILE A 13 4.75 -9.15 10.59
N HIS A 14 3.50 -8.83 10.30
CA HIS A 14 2.71 -7.86 11.03
C HIS A 14 1.27 -8.37 11.21
N ASN A 15 0.98 -8.93 12.38
CA ASN A 15 -0.28 -9.61 12.69
C ASN A 15 -1.51 -8.70 12.55
N ASN A 16 -1.35 -7.40 12.79
CA ASN A 16 -2.45 -6.41 12.74
C ASN A 16 -2.68 -5.86 11.32
N SER A 17 -2.39 -6.63 10.28
CA SER A 17 -2.54 -6.21 8.88
C SER A 17 -3.89 -6.64 8.31
N GLU A 18 -4.69 -5.67 7.87
CA GLU A 18 -6.00 -5.93 7.27
C GLU A 18 -5.88 -6.05 5.75
N LEU A 19 -6.16 -7.25 5.24
CA LEU A 19 -6.17 -7.58 3.82
C LEU A 19 -7.58 -7.98 3.39
N PRO A 20 -7.98 -7.72 2.13
CA PRO A 20 -9.29 -8.10 1.65
C PRO A 20 -9.31 -9.61 1.48
N LYS A 21 -10.43 -10.22 1.84
CA LYS A 21 -10.62 -11.65 1.63
C LYS A 21 -10.78 -11.92 0.13
N LYS A 22 -9.93 -12.78 -0.43
CA LYS A 22 -10.05 -13.25 -1.81
C LYS A 22 -11.10 -14.35 -1.91
N LYS A 23 -11.93 -14.31 -2.95
CA LYS A 23 -12.83 -15.42 -3.31
C LYS A 23 -12.03 -16.60 -3.86
N SER A 24 -12.45 -17.82 -3.59
CA SER A 24 -11.96 -19.01 -4.29
C SER A 24 -13.13 -19.89 -4.74
N LYS A 25 -12.87 -20.85 -5.64
CA LYS A 25 -13.92 -21.77 -6.15
C LYS A 25 -14.62 -22.54 -5.01
N LYS A 26 -13.88 -22.90 -3.97
CA LYS A 26 -14.39 -23.65 -2.81
C LYS A 26 -14.85 -22.74 -1.66
N ASN A 27 -14.35 -21.50 -1.61
CA ASN A 27 -14.65 -20.54 -0.54
C ASN A 27 -15.19 -19.24 -1.14
N PRO A 28 -16.52 -19.17 -1.42
CA PRO A 28 -17.15 -17.93 -1.85
C PRO A 28 -17.16 -16.88 -0.73
N LEU A 29 -17.29 -15.60 -1.11
CA LEU A 29 -17.39 -14.51 -0.15
C LEU A 29 -18.80 -14.44 0.45
N THR A 30 -18.87 -14.43 1.78
CA THR A 30 -20.10 -14.17 2.50
C THR A 30 -20.53 -12.71 2.35
N LYS A 31 -21.78 -12.38 2.71
CA LYS A 31 -22.26 -10.98 2.72
C LYS A 31 -21.40 -10.11 3.65
N ASN A 32 -20.95 -10.66 4.78
CA ASN A 32 -20.09 -9.95 5.72
C ASN A 32 -18.69 -9.69 5.14
N ASP A 33 -18.11 -10.69 4.47
CA ASP A 33 -16.81 -10.53 3.80
C ASP A 33 -16.86 -9.42 2.74
N LYS A 34 -17.96 -9.31 1.99
CA LYS A 34 -18.15 -8.25 0.99
C LYS A 34 -18.23 -6.87 1.63
N LYS A 35 -18.97 -6.72 2.74
CA LYS A 35 -19.06 -5.46 3.49
C LYS A 35 -17.69 -5.03 4.03
N ASN A 36 -16.94 -5.96 4.62
CA ASN A 36 -15.60 -5.69 5.13
C ASN A 36 -14.62 -5.32 4.01
N ASN A 37 -14.64 -6.04 2.90
CA ASN A 37 -13.82 -5.71 1.73
C ASN A 37 -14.16 -4.31 1.17
N LEU A 38 -15.44 -3.91 1.18
CA LEU A 38 -15.87 -2.57 0.76
C LEU A 38 -15.32 -1.47 1.68
N ARG A 39 -15.42 -1.66 3.01
CA ARG A 39 -14.83 -0.75 4.00
C ARG A 39 -13.32 -0.58 3.75
N LEU A 40 -12.61 -1.70 3.63
CA LEU A 40 -11.17 -1.72 3.35
C LEU A 40 -10.81 -1.04 2.03
N ALA A 41 -11.64 -1.16 1.00
CA ALA A 41 -11.43 -0.49 -0.26
C ALA A 41 -11.53 1.04 -0.11
N GLY A 42 -12.51 1.55 0.65
CA GLY A 42 -12.65 2.97 0.92
C GLY A 42 -11.45 3.55 1.67
N GLU A 43 -10.96 2.85 2.68
CA GLU A 43 -9.80 3.29 3.46
C GLU A 43 -8.49 3.25 2.63
N ARG A 44 -8.38 2.35 1.64
CA ARG A 44 -7.21 2.25 0.75
C ARG A 44 -7.06 3.41 -0.21
N VAL A 45 -8.14 4.12 -0.54
CA VAL A 45 -8.10 5.24 -1.49
C VAL A 45 -7.06 6.29 -1.07
N VAL A 46 -6.96 6.56 0.24
CA VAL A 46 -5.95 7.49 0.78
C VAL A 46 -4.54 6.98 0.50
N ASN A 47 -4.26 5.71 0.76
CA ASN A 47 -2.96 5.11 0.49
C ASN A 47 -2.61 5.12 -1.01
N GLU A 48 -3.59 4.85 -1.88
CA GLU A 48 -3.42 4.90 -3.33
C GLU A 48 -3.07 6.31 -3.81
N ASN A 49 -3.72 7.33 -3.26
CA ASN A 49 -3.42 8.74 -3.56
C ASN A 49 -1.98 9.10 -3.15
N VAL A 50 -1.55 8.69 -1.96
CA VAL A 50 -0.17 8.90 -1.49
C VAL A 50 0.84 8.19 -2.40
N ILE A 51 0.59 6.92 -2.76
CA ILE A 51 1.45 6.17 -3.69
C ILE A 51 1.47 6.84 -5.07
N GLY A 52 0.33 7.32 -5.55
CA GLY A 52 0.20 8.04 -6.81
C GLY A 52 1.04 9.32 -6.83
N MET A 53 1.03 10.07 -5.73
CA MET A 53 1.89 11.23 -5.57
C MET A 53 3.37 10.82 -5.54
N LEU A 54 3.75 9.79 -4.78
CA LEU A 54 5.14 9.34 -4.69
C LEU A 54 5.67 8.90 -6.06
N LYS A 55 4.82 8.28 -6.88
CA LYS A 55 5.14 7.90 -8.27
C LYS A 55 5.22 9.08 -9.24
N ARG A 56 4.92 10.33 -8.85
CA ARG A 56 5.25 11.51 -9.66
C ARG A 56 6.76 11.72 -9.73
N PHE A 57 7.49 11.34 -8.68
CA PHE A 57 8.94 11.36 -8.67
C PHE A 57 9.48 10.21 -9.53
N LYS A 58 10.12 10.53 -10.65
CA LYS A 58 10.66 9.53 -11.61
C LYS A 58 11.65 8.55 -10.99
N ILE A 59 12.36 8.97 -9.93
CA ILE A 59 13.25 8.09 -9.17
C ILE A 59 12.51 6.92 -8.48
N ILE A 60 11.22 7.08 -8.19
CA ILE A 60 10.33 6.05 -7.62
C ILE A 60 9.52 5.35 -8.73
N ALA A 61 9.08 6.10 -9.74
CA ALA A 61 8.21 5.61 -10.81
C ALA A 61 8.92 4.64 -11.77
N ASP A 62 10.15 4.99 -12.15
CA ASP A 62 10.90 4.26 -13.16
C ASP A 62 11.81 3.21 -12.52
N LYS A 63 12.41 2.35 -13.36
CA LYS A 63 13.40 1.38 -12.92
C LYS A 63 14.57 2.12 -12.25
N TYR A 64 14.76 1.88 -10.96
CA TYR A 64 15.81 2.51 -10.18
C TYR A 64 17.21 2.06 -10.65
N ARG A 65 17.99 2.98 -11.22
CA ARG A 65 19.34 2.73 -11.76
C ARG A 65 20.50 3.06 -10.81
N ASN A 66 20.22 3.73 -9.69
CA ASN A 66 21.24 4.16 -8.73
C ASN A 66 21.67 3.03 -7.76
N ARG A 67 22.80 3.21 -7.06
CA ARG A 67 23.21 2.27 -6.00
C ARG A 67 22.14 2.18 -4.91
N ARG A 68 21.76 0.95 -4.54
CA ARG A 68 20.64 0.68 -3.61
C ARG A 68 20.94 1.02 -2.15
N LYS A 69 22.21 1.16 -1.74
CA LYS A 69 22.62 1.46 -0.36
C LYS A 69 21.90 2.68 0.24
N ARG A 70 21.56 3.70 -0.57
CA ARG A 70 20.87 4.92 -0.14
C ARG A 70 19.43 5.03 -0.65
N PHE A 71 18.83 3.96 -1.18
CA PHE A 71 17.46 4.01 -1.70
C PHE A 71 16.46 4.38 -0.60
N GLY A 72 16.53 3.72 0.55
CA GLY A 72 15.64 4.03 1.69
C GLY A 72 15.74 5.49 2.15
N LEU A 73 16.96 6.04 2.24
CA LEU A 73 17.15 7.45 2.59
C LEU A 73 16.48 8.38 1.57
N ARG A 74 16.68 8.14 0.27
CA ARG A 74 16.06 8.95 -0.80
C ARG A 74 14.54 8.86 -0.76
N PHE A 75 14.00 7.65 -0.56
CA PHE A 75 12.57 7.43 -0.44
C PHE A 75 12.00 8.16 0.77
N ASN A 76 12.63 8.05 1.94
CA ASN A 76 12.19 8.72 3.17
C ASN A 76 12.21 10.24 3.03
N LEU A 77 13.22 10.81 2.37
CA LEU A 77 13.29 12.25 2.13
C LEU A 77 12.13 12.72 1.24
N ILE A 78 11.81 11.98 0.18
CA ILE A 78 10.67 12.31 -0.70
C ILE A 78 9.35 12.23 0.09
N SER A 79 9.15 11.16 0.87
CA SER A 79 7.96 11.02 1.72
C SER A 79 7.85 12.15 2.75
N ASN A 80 8.97 12.57 3.34
CA ASN A 80 8.99 13.68 4.30
C ASN A 80 8.64 15.02 3.64
N ILE A 81 9.12 15.29 2.42
CA ILE A 81 8.75 16.50 1.67
C ILE A 81 7.24 16.53 1.45
N TYR A 82 6.66 15.42 0.99
CA TYR A 82 5.22 15.36 0.80
C TYR A 82 4.41 15.52 2.08
N ASN A 83 4.86 14.88 3.17
CA ASN A 83 4.20 15.03 4.47
C ASN A 83 4.28 16.47 4.97
N PHE A 84 5.38 17.18 4.67
CA PHE A 84 5.53 18.60 5.00
C PHE A 84 4.60 19.50 4.16
N GLU A 85 4.39 19.19 2.88
CA GLU A 85 3.46 19.94 2.02
C GLU A 85 1.97 19.69 2.33
N LEU A 86 1.65 18.58 3.03
CA LEU A 86 0.29 18.24 3.44
C LEU A 86 -0.15 18.85 4.78
N LEU A 87 0.80 19.25 5.62
CA LEU A 87 0.58 19.83 6.96
C LEU A 87 0.62 21.36 6.89
#